data_AF-A0A2G3J8B4-F1
#
_entry.id   AF-A0A2G3J8B4-F1
#
_cell.length_a   1.000
_cell.length_b   1.000
_cell.length_c   1.000
_cell.angle_alpha   90.00
_cell.angle_beta   90.00
_cell.angle_gamma   90.00
#
_symmetry.space_group_name_H-M   'P 1'
#
loop_
_entity.id
_entity.type
_entity.pdbx_description
1 polymer ?
#
loop_
_entity_poly.entity_id
_entity_poly.type
_entity_poly.pdbx_seq_one_letter_code
_entity_poly.pdbx_strand_id
1 'polypeptide(L)'
;MHAVYPLSDYPVLSELARSSGTTAAKLDGRACHHLYTEAAAMMDVSLIPAQELAFMRSLGFEPPGLESLVAITQDGDCLIARLSGGRVLRHNDAASLADLLRAEGVTAEDVRSPDWRAGEIAVSNGERIAILFRLRQAGRGSS
;
A
#
# COMPACT_ATOMS: atom_id res chain seq x y z
N MET A 1 -3.99 -26.78 10.51
CA MET A 1 -5.15 -26.39 9.67
C MET A 1 -4.65 -25.30 8.75
N HIS A 2 -4.54 -25.53 7.44
CA HIS A 2 -4.10 -24.48 6.51
C HIS A 2 -5.30 -23.58 6.22
N ALA A 3 -5.17 -22.28 6.49
CA ALA A 3 -6.17 -21.30 6.09
C ALA A 3 -6.24 -21.29 4.55
N VAL A 4 -7.47 -21.41 4.02
CA VAL A 4 -7.74 -21.38 2.59
C VAL A 4 -8.43 -20.07 2.24
N TYR A 5 -7.94 -19.44 1.18
CA TYR A 5 -8.33 -18.11 0.75
C TYR A 5 -9.08 -18.21 -0.57
N PRO A 6 -10.32 -17.67 -0.65
CA PRO A 6 -11.09 -17.63 -1.89
C PRO A 6 -10.48 -16.67 -2.90
N LEU A 7 -10.30 -17.12 -4.15
CA LEU A 7 -9.74 -16.27 -5.21
C LEU A 7 -10.64 -15.09 -5.61
N SER A 8 -11.93 -15.18 -5.32
CA SER A 8 -12.90 -14.12 -5.64
C SER A 8 -12.64 -12.81 -4.89
N ASP A 9 -11.96 -12.87 -3.74
CA ASP A 9 -11.61 -11.69 -2.93
C ASP A 9 -10.27 -11.06 -3.36
N TYR A 10 -9.52 -11.72 -4.26
CA TYR A 10 -8.15 -11.35 -4.66
C TYR A 10 -8.04 -11.37 -6.19
N PRO A 11 -8.42 -10.29 -6.89
CA PRO A 11 -8.49 -10.27 -8.35
C PRO A 11 -7.14 -10.53 -9.02
N VAL A 12 -6.02 -10.04 -8.46
CA VAL A 12 -4.69 -10.28 -9.04
C VAL A 12 -4.31 -11.75 -8.88
N LEU A 13 -4.51 -12.32 -7.69
CA LEU A 13 -4.28 -13.73 -7.44
C LEU A 13 -5.15 -14.64 -8.29
N SER A 14 -6.42 -14.26 -8.54
CA SER A 14 -7.31 -15.00 -9.44
C SER A 14 -6.77 -15.06 -10.86
N GLU A 15 -6.21 -13.94 -11.36
CA GLU A 15 -5.59 -13.88 -12.68
C GLU A 15 -4.30 -14.70 -12.74
N LEU A 16 -3.46 -14.61 -11.71
CA LEU A 16 -2.24 -15.41 -11.59
C LEU A 16 -2.54 -16.90 -11.56
N ALA A 17 -3.52 -17.32 -10.76
CA ALA A 17 -3.95 -18.72 -10.69
C ALA A 17 -4.43 -19.23 -12.06
N ARG A 18 -5.22 -18.43 -12.79
CA ARG A 18 -5.63 -18.77 -14.17
C ARG A 18 -4.44 -18.85 -15.12
N SER A 19 -3.51 -17.90 -15.05
CA SER A 19 -2.31 -17.86 -15.89
C SER A 19 -1.38 -19.06 -15.63
N SER A 20 -1.32 -19.54 -14.39
CA SER A 20 -0.59 -20.75 -14.01
C SER A 20 -1.35 -22.06 -14.29
N GLY A 21 -2.53 -22.00 -14.93
CA GLY A 21 -3.32 -23.17 -15.32
C GLY A 21 -4.12 -23.82 -14.18
N THR A 22 -4.29 -23.13 -13.05
CA THR A 22 -5.07 -23.62 -11.91
C THR A 22 -6.56 -23.36 -12.08
N THR A 23 -7.38 -24.39 -11.83
CA THR A 23 -8.86 -24.31 -11.82
C THR A 23 -9.47 -24.24 -10.42
N ALA A 24 -8.62 -24.16 -9.39
CA ALA A 24 -9.06 -24.11 -7.99
C ALA A 24 -9.76 -22.77 -7.68
N ALA A 25 -10.86 -22.83 -6.93
CA ALA A 25 -11.56 -21.63 -6.46
C ALA A 25 -10.99 -21.06 -5.15
N LYS A 26 -10.20 -21.85 -4.42
CA LYS A 26 -9.56 -21.49 -3.15
C LYS A 26 -8.14 -22.04 -3.12
N LEU A 27 -7.21 -21.28 -2.54
CA LEU A 27 -5.81 -21.66 -2.38
C LEU A 27 -5.38 -21.55 -0.92
N ASP A 28 -4.47 -22.41 -0.48
CA ASP A 28 -3.83 -22.21 0.82
C ASP A 28 -2.77 -21.08 0.74
N GLY A 29 -2.42 -20.52 1.90
CA GLY A 29 -1.49 -19.38 1.95
C GLY A 29 -0.13 -19.63 1.30
N ARG A 30 0.36 -20.88 1.26
CA ARG A 30 1.64 -21.22 0.65
C ARG A 30 1.54 -21.22 -0.88
N ALA A 31 0.44 -21.73 -1.42
CA ALA A 31 0.13 -21.63 -2.84
C ALA A 31 -0.05 -20.17 -3.28
N CYS A 32 -0.73 -19.34 -2.48
CA CYS A 32 -0.86 -17.90 -2.75
C CYS A 32 0.53 -17.22 -2.81
N HIS A 33 1.37 -17.44 -1.80
CA HIS A 33 2.71 -16.87 -1.73
C HIS A 33 3.56 -17.29 -2.94
N HIS A 34 3.48 -18.57 -3.35
CA HIS A 34 4.24 -19.08 -4.49
C HIS A 34 3.85 -18.34 -5.79
N LEU A 35 2.56 -18.21 -6.07
CA LEU A 35 2.07 -17.50 -7.26
C LEU A 35 2.53 -16.04 -7.31
N TYR A 36 2.44 -15.32 -6.18
CA TYR A 36 2.92 -13.95 -6.12
C TYR A 36 4.44 -13.83 -6.32
N THR A 37 5.20 -14.80 -5.80
CA THR A 37 6.66 -14.83 -5.94
C THR A 37 7.09 -15.04 -7.39
N GLU A 38 6.43 -15.95 -8.11
CA GLU A 38 6.70 -16.17 -9.54
C GLU A 38 6.30 -14.97 -10.39
N ALA A 39 5.19 -14.31 -10.05
CA ALA A 39 4.67 -13.18 -10.80
C ALA A 39 5.35 -11.84 -10.46
N ALA A 40 6.15 -11.80 -9.39
CA ALA A 40 6.73 -10.58 -8.83
C ALA A 40 7.41 -9.69 -9.89
N ALA A 41 8.13 -10.27 -10.84
CA ALA A 41 8.88 -9.53 -11.86
C ALA A 41 8.01 -8.91 -12.96
N MET A 42 6.78 -9.40 -13.16
CA MET A 42 5.88 -8.98 -14.24
C MET A 42 4.63 -8.26 -13.73
N MET A 43 4.43 -8.22 -12.42
CA MET A 43 3.27 -7.60 -11.80
C MET A 43 3.37 -6.07 -11.81
N ASP A 44 2.28 -5.44 -12.25
CA ASP A 44 2.08 -4.01 -12.04
C ASP A 44 1.45 -3.78 -10.66
N VAL A 45 2.27 -3.36 -9.71
CA VAL A 45 1.85 -3.10 -8.32
C VAL A 45 0.76 -2.03 -8.24
N SER A 46 0.67 -1.13 -9.23
CA SER A 46 -0.36 -0.07 -9.23
C SER A 46 -1.77 -0.56 -9.49
N LEU A 47 -1.91 -1.77 -10.04
CA LEU A 47 -3.20 -2.39 -10.31
C LEU A 47 -3.68 -3.29 -9.16
N ILE A 48 -2.90 -3.44 -8.09
CA ILE A 48 -3.22 -4.32 -6.96
C ILE A 48 -4.09 -3.56 -5.94
N PRO A 49 -5.26 -4.08 -5.56
CA PRO A 49 -6.09 -3.49 -4.52
C PRO A 49 -5.38 -3.45 -3.15
N ALA A 50 -5.65 -2.42 -2.34
CA ALA A 50 -5.06 -2.28 -1.00
C ALA A 50 -5.33 -3.49 -0.09
N GLN A 51 -6.52 -4.09 -0.16
CA GLN A 51 -6.86 -5.32 0.56
C GLN A 51 -5.96 -6.49 0.16
N GLU A 52 -5.63 -6.60 -1.13
CA GLU A 52 -4.79 -7.67 -1.65
C GLU A 52 -3.31 -7.45 -1.31
N LEU A 53 -2.84 -6.19 -1.32
CA LEU A 53 -1.53 -5.82 -0.79
C LEU A 53 -1.39 -6.17 0.71
N ALA A 54 -2.41 -5.86 1.52
CA ALA A 54 -2.42 -6.24 2.94
C ALA A 54 -2.38 -7.76 3.12
N PHE A 55 -3.09 -8.50 2.26
CA PHE A 55 -3.05 -9.96 2.24
C PHE A 55 -1.66 -10.50 1.90
N MET A 56 -1.02 -9.98 0.85
CA MET A 56 0.35 -10.35 0.47
C MET A 56 1.34 -10.17 1.63
N ARG A 57 1.25 -9.04 2.35
CA ARG A 57 2.07 -8.77 3.54
C ARG A 57 1.79 -9.77 4.66
N SER A 58 0.53 -10.15 4.86
CA SER A 58 0.15 -11.18 5.85
C SER A 58 0.72 -12.56 5.52
N LEU A 59 0.99 -12.83 4.24
CA LEU A 59 1.65 -14.04 3.77
C LEU A 59 3.19 -13.96 3.86
N GLY A 60 3.76 -12.79 4.19
CA GLY A 60 5.20 -12.54 4.19
C GLY A 60 5.78 -12.20 2.81
N PHE A 61 4.93 -11.86 1.84
CA PHE A 61 5.35 -11.43 0.51
C PHE A 61 5.28 -9.90 0.38
N GLU A 62 6.38 -9.29 -0.05
CA GLU A 62 6.45 -7.85 -0.34
C GLU A 62 6.71 -7.66 -1.84
N PRO A 63 5.71 -7.21 -2.63
CA PRO A 63 5.88 -6.97 -4.06
C PRO A 63 7.06 -6.04 -4.38
N PRO A 64 7.91 -6.38 -5.36
CA PRO A 64 8.94 -5.45 -5.84
C PRO A 64 8.27 -4.22 -6.46
N GLY A 65 8.71 -3.01 -6.07
CA GLY A 65 8.06 -1.76 -6.47
C GLY A 65 7.06 -1.20 -5.45
N LEU A 66 6.77 -1.93 -4.36
CA LEU A 66 6.32 -1.36 -3.08
C LEU A 66 7.48 -0.72 -2.33
N GLU A 67 8.34 -0.01 -3.03
CA GLU A 67 8.97 1.15 -2.40
C GLU A 67 7.76 2.06 -2.12
N SER A 68 7.18 1.91 -0.94
CA SER A 68 5.98 2.60 -0.49
C SER A 68 6.39 4.06 -0.40
N LEU A 69 6.28 4.79 -1.51
CA LEU A 69 6.71 6.18 -1.60
C LEU A 69 5.44 6.99 -1.67
N VAL A 70 5.07 7.58 -0.55
CA VAL A 70 3.97 8.53 -0.50
C VAL A 70 4.56 9.92 -0.69
N ALA A 71 4.26 10.52 -1.83
CA ALA A 71 4.49 11.93 -2.06
C ALA A 71 3.31 12.71 -1.47
N ILE A 72 3.58 13.49 -0.43
CA ILE A 72 2.58 14.36 0.18
C ILE A 72 2.81 15.77 -0.34
N THR A 73 1.79 16.29 -1.02
CA THR A 73 1.77 17.61 -1.63
C THR A 73 0.63 18.42 -1.06
N GLN A 74 0.71 19.74 -1.23
CA GLN A 74 -0.32 20.66 -0.81
C GLN A 74 -0.98 21.31 -2.02
N ASP A 75 -2.32 21.39 -1.99
CA ASP A 75 -3.14 22.09 -2.96
C ASP A 75 -4.14 22.97 -2.19
N GLY A 76 -3.83 24.25 -2.05
CA GLY A 76 -4.56 25.18 -1.18
C GLY A 76 -4.55 24.70 0.28
N ASP A 77 -5.73 24.55 0.87
CA ASP A 77 -5.94 24.05 2.24
C ASP A 77 -6.02 22.51 2.32
N CYS A 78 -5.78 21.80 1.21
CA CYS A 78 -5.92 20.35 1.14
C CYS A 78 -4.56 19.66 0.98
N LEU A 79 -4.29 18.70 1.86
CA LEU A 79 -3.14 17.82 1.78
C LEU A 79 -3.48 16.64 0.89
N ILE A 80 -2.63 16.40 -0.10
CA ILE A 80 -2.80 15.36 -1.10
C ILE A 80 -1.65 14.37 -0.96
N ALA A 81 -1.97 13.15 -0.53
CA ALA A 81 -1.04 12.04 -0.55
C ALA A 81 -1.26 11.20 -1.81
N ARG A 82 -0.24 11.13 -2.67
CA ARG A 82 -0.21 10.24 -3.82
C ARG A 82 0.56 8.98 -3.43
N LEU A 83 -0.12 7.85 -3.47
CA LEU A 83 0.50 6.54 -3.24
C LEU A 83 1.02 6.01 -4.58
N SER A 84 2.08 5.20 -4.53
CA SER A 84 2.66 4.54 -5.72
C SER A 84 1.66 3.64 -6.47
N GLY A 85 0.55 3.27 -5.83
CA GLY A 85 -0.57 2.56 -6.47
C GLY A 85 -1.53 3.43 -7.30
N GLY A 86 -1.17 4.68 -7.62
CA GLY A 86 -2.04 5.63 -8.33
C GLY A 86 -3.22 6.15 -7.50
N ARG A 87 -3.41 5.61 -6.28
CA ARG A 87 -4.43 6.06 -5.34
C ARG A 87 -4.04 7.40 -4.74
N VAL A 88 -5.00 8.31 -4.69
CA VAL A 88 -4.82 9.65 -4.15
C VAL A 88 -5.73 9.82 -2.94
N LEU A 89 -5.14 10.09 -1.78
CA LEU A 89 -5.86 10.46 -0.57
C LEU A 89 -5.78 11.97 -0.40
N ARG A 90 -6.89 12.56 0.04
CA ARG A 90 -7.01 14.01 0.22
C ARG A 90 -7.67 14.30 1.56
N HIS A 91 -7.06 15.19 2.33
CA HIS A 91 -7.67 15.71 3.55
C HIS A 91 -7.11 17.10 3.87
N ASN A 92 -7.92 17.96 4.47
CA ASN A 92 -7.48 19.27 4.95
C ASN A 92 -6.78 19.24 6.32
N ASP A 93 -6.61 18.06 6.90
CA ASP A 93 -6.07 17.88 8.24
C ASP A 93 -4.98 16.81 8.21
N ALA A 94 -3.82 17.17 8.74
CA ALA A 94 -2.62 16.33 8.74
C ALA A 94 -2.83 15.05 9.55
N ALA A 95 -3.56 15.12 10.67
CA ALA A 95 -3.78 13.97 11.53
C ALA A 95 -4.72 12.95 10.86
N SER A 96 -5.80 13.44 10.27
CA SER A 96 -6.79 12.64 9.56
C SER A 96 -6.20 12.03 8.28
N LEU A 97 -5.36 12.77 7.54
CA LEU A 97 -4.62 12.21 6.41
C LEU A 97 -3.67 11.08 6.85
N ALA A 98 -2.99 11.24 7.99
CA ALA A 98 -2.13 10.19 8.54
C ALA A 98 -2.90 8.94 8.95
N ASP A 99 -4.11 9.09 9.52
CA ASP A 99 -4.98 7.95 9.83
C ASP A 99 -5.47 7.23 8.56
N LEU A 100 -5.77 7.97 7.49
CA LEU A 100 -6.11 7.38 6.19
C LEU A 100 -4.91 6.63 5.59
N LEU A 101 -3.72 7.24 5.61
CA LEU A 101 -2.48 6.59 5.16
C LEU A 101 -2.20 5.31 5.95
N ARG A 102 -2.44 5.34 7.27
CA ARG A 102 -2.31 4.17 8.12
C ARG A 102 -3.34 3.09 7.79
N ALA A 103 -4.59 3.45 7.49
CA ALA A 103 -5.59 2.48 7.04
C ALA A 103 -5.17 1.78 5.74
N GLU A 104 -4.37 2.46 4.91
CA GLU A 104 -3.73 1.90 3.72
C GLU A 104 -2.42 1.14 4.02
N GLY A 105 -2.01 1.04 5.28
CA GLY A 105 -0.79 0.33 5.69
C GLY A 105 0.51 1.09 5.43
N VAL A 106 0.44 2.39 5.15
CA VAL A 106 1.59 3.29 4.96
C VAL A 106 2.21 3.62 6.31
N THR A 107 3.54 3.58 6.36
CA THR A 107 4.36 3.92 7.54
C THR A 107 5.08 5.26 7.35
N ALA A 108 5.73 5.75 8.40
CA ALA A 108 6.50 6.99 8.31
C ALA A 108 7.76 6.88 7.44
N GLU A 109 8.28 5.65 7.25
CA GLU A 109 9.46 5.38 6.42
C GLU A 109 9.14 5.43 4.92
N ASP A 110 7.84 5.34 4.62
CA ASP A 110 7.28 5.35 3.28
C ASP A 110 7.04 6.78 2.76
N VAL A 111 7.00 7.78 3.64
CA VAL A 111 6.75 9.16 3.24
C VAL A 111 8.02 9.76 2.63
N ARG A 112 7.96 10.15 1.35
CA ARG A 112 9.05 10.86 0.67
C ARG A 112 8.81 12.36 0.59
N SER A 113 9.88 13.07 0.28
CA SER A 113 9.77 14.48 -0.09
C SER A 113 9.25 14.54 -1.53
N PRO A 114 8.25 15.38 -1.83
CA PRO A 114 7.77 15.54 -3.20
C PRO A 114 8.89 16.10 -4.10
N ASP A 115 8.82 15.79 -5.38
CA ASP A 115 9.85 16.16 -6.34
C ASP A 115 9.65 17.63 -6.74
N TRP A 116 10.38 18.53 -6.07
CA TRP A 116 10.26 19.99 -6.24
C TRP A 116 10.53 20.48 -7.67
N ARG A 117 11.12 19.64 -8.53
CA ARG A 117 11.30 19.91 -9.97
C ARG A 117 10.05 19.69 -10.82
N ALA A 118 9.05 18.97 -10.33
CA ALA A 118 7.79 18.72 -11.02
C ALA A 118 6.73 19.83 -10.81
N GLY A 119 7.06 20.88 -10.05
CA GLY A 119 6.13 21.95 -9.68
C GLY A 119 5.19 21.59 -8.52
N GLU A 120 5.45 20.48 -7.82
CA GLU A 120 4.70 20.09 -6.63
C GLU A 120 5.04 21.01 -5.44
N ILE A 121 4.00 21.53 -4.78
CA ILE A 121 4.16 22.30 -3.55
C ILE A 121 4.32 21.31 -2.39
N ALA A 122 5.48 21.35 -1.74
CA ALA A 122 5.72 20.58 -0.53
C ALA A 122 4.81 21.09 0.60
N VAL A 123 4.30 20.15 1.39
CA VAL A 123 3.60 20.47 2.65
C VAL A 123 4.48 21.29 3.58
N SER A 124 3.87 22.10 4.44
CA SER A 124 4.63 22.85 5.44
C SER A 124 5.39 21.90 6.39
N ASN A 125 6.50 22.38 6.96
CA ASN A 125 7.29 21.59 7.91
C ASN A 125 6.45 21.13 9.13
N GLY A 126 5.49 21.95 9.59
CA GLY A 126 4.61 21.60 10.70
C GLY A 126 3.67 20.44 10.37
N GLU A 127 3.04 20.47 9.20
CA GLU A 127 2.15 19.39 8.74
C GLU A 127 2.92 18.10 8.50
N ARG A 128 4.11 18.20 7.89
CA ARG A 128 5.00 17.05 7.69
C ARG A 128 5.36 16.39 9.02
N ILE A 129 5.72 17.18 10.03
CA ILE A 129 6.03 16.69 11.38
C ILE A 129 4.79 16.02 11.99
N ALA A 130 3.60 16.60 11.87
CA ALA A 130 2.36 16.05 12.42
C ALA A 130 2.00 14.69 11.80
N ILE A 131 2.09 14.57 10.46
CA ILE A 131 1.82 13.33 9.73
C ILE A 131 2.81 12.24 10.18
N LEU A 132 4.11 12.53 10.13
CA LEU A 132 5.14 11.56 10.51
C LEU A 132 5.04 11.15 11.99
N PHE A 133 4.75 12.09 12.87
CA PHE A 133 4.57 11.83 14.30
C PHE A 133 3.38 10.91 14.57
N ARG A 134 2.26 11.09 13.85
CA ARG A 134 1.07 10.26 14.01
C ARG A 134 1.24 8.87 13.41
N LEU A 135 1.90 8.75 12.25
CA LEU A 135 2.27 7.46 11.67
C LEU A 135 3.21 6.65 12.59
N ARG A 136 4.16 7.31 13.28
CA ARG A 136 5.10 6.64 14.19
C ARG A 136 4.50 6.20 15.53
N GLN A 137 3.53 6.94 16.06
CA GLN A 137 2.88 6.57 17.33
C GLN A 137 2.11 5.25 17.26
N ALA A 138 1.62 4.89 16.07
CA ALA A 138 0.91 3.63 15.85
C ALA A 138 1.80 2.38 15.97
N GLY A 139 3.12 2.49 15.74
CA GLY A 139 4.06 1.36 15.79
C GLY A 139 4.54 0.99 17.21
N ARG A 140 4.19 1.77 18.23
CA ARG A 140 4.58 1.53 19.64
C ARG A 140 3.46 0.94 20.50
N GLY A 141 2.34 0.55 19.89
CA GLY A 141 1.13 0.09 20.59
C GLY A 141 0.81 -1.38 20.35
N SER A 142 1.74 -2.28 20.66
CA SER A 142 1.42 -3.70 20.94
C SER A 142 2.65 -4.35 21.58
N SER A 143 2.76 -4.25 22.90
CA SER A 143 3.47 -5.17 23.78
C SER A 143 2.46 -5.74 24.76
#